data_AF-A0AAN9DDP4-F1
#
_entry.id   AF-A0AAN9DDP4-F1
#
_cell.length_a   1.000
_cell.length_b   1.000
_cell.length_c   1.000
_cell.angle_alpha   90.00
_cell.angle_beta   90.00
_cell.angle_gamma   90.00
#
_symmetry.space_group_name_H-M   'P 1'
#
loop_
_entity.id
_entity.type
_entity.pdbx_description
1 polymer ?
#
loop_
_entity_poly.entity_id
_entity_poly.type
_entity_poly.pdbx_seq_one_letter_code
_entity_poly.pdbx_strand_id
1 'polypeptide(L)'
;MDGPNVNLKLGDLLQKEHGELYGAQLVKVGSCGLHTLHNAVKAGFTMWQLDKLLRALHFLFHNVPARREDFTALTGSTCFPLPFCGHRWVENLPVAEGSSSLANDYEVHGCCETKEAPKPGHCLLRHHCGSTS
;
A
#
# COMPACT_ATOMS: atom_id res chain seq x y z
N MET A 1 0.59 -2.58 25.89
CA MET A 1 -0.54 -2.92 26.78
C MET A 1 -1.29 -4.08 26.18
N ASP A 2 -1.48 -5.15 26.95
CA ASP A 2 -2.30 -6.29 26.57
C ASP A 2 -3.77 -5.93 26.80
N GLY A 3 -4.63 -6.21 25.81
CA GLY A 3 -6.07 -6.00 25.95
C GLY A 3 -6.68 -6.93 27.01
N PRO A 4 -7.80 -6.56 27.65
CA PRO A 4 -8.32 -7.19 28.86
C PRO A 4 -8.81 -8.65 28.73
N ASN A 5 -8.60 -9.33 27.60
CA ASN A 5 -9.20 -10.63 27.32
C ASN A 5 -8.24 -11.69 26.73
N VAL A 6 -6.94 -11.54 26.92
CA VAL A 6 -5.96 -12.59 26.57
C VAL A 6 -5.58 -13.35 27.84
N ASN A 7 -6.09 -14.57 28.00
CA ASN A 7 -5.71 -15.45 29.10
C ASN A 7 -4.31 -16.05 28.84
N LEU A 8 -3.26 -15.27 29.14
CA LEU A 8 -1.87 -15.70 29.00
C LEU A 8 -1.58 -16.99 29.78
N LYS A 9 -2.30 -17.20 30.89
CA LYS A 9 -2.16 -18.42 31.70
C LYS A 9 -2.54 -19.68 30.93
N LEU A 10 -3.56 -19.62 30.07
CA LEU A 10 -3.91 -20.73 29.19
C LEU A 10 -2.77 -21.04 28.22
N GLY A 11 -2.19 -20.01 27.60
CA GLY A 11 -1.04 -20.17 26.70
C GLY A 11 0.16 -20.83 27.41
N ASP A 12 0.46 -20.41 28.63
CA ASP A 12 1.56 -20.96 29.41
C ASP A 12 1.31 -22.43 29.82
N LEU A 13 0.05 -22.81 30.11
CA LEU A 13 -0.33 -24.19 30.40
C LEU A 13 -0.20 -25.10 29.17
N LEU A 14 -0.68 -24.65 28.00
CA LEU A 14 -0.53 -25.39 26.74
C LEU A 14 0.94 -25.56 26.35
N GLN A 15 1.76 -24.55 26.58
CA GLN A 15 3.20 -24.61 26.34
C GLN A 15 3.89 -25.66 27.21
N LYS A 16 3.46 -25.78 28.47
CA LYS A 16 3.98 -26.78 29.41
C LYS A 16 3.61 -28.20 28.97
N GLU A 17 2.34 -28.44 28.65
CA GLU A 17 1.85 -29.74 28.17
C GLU A 17 2.56 -30.16 26.87
N HIS A 18 2.73 -29.25 25.91
CA HIS A 18 3.47 -29.52 24.68
C HIS A 18 4.93 -29.92 24.95
N GLY A 19 5.59 -29.25 25.90
CA GLY A 19 6.94 -29.59 26.32
C GLY A 19 7.04 -31.00 26.91
N GLU A 20 6.05 -31.40 27.70
CA GLU A 20 5.96 -32.73 28.30
C GLU A 20 5.70 -33.82 27.25
N LEU A 21 4.86 -33.54 26.25
CA LEU A 21 4.49 -34.51 25.20
C LEU A 21 5.56 -34.70 24.13
N TYR A 22 6.21 -33.62 23.70
CA TYR A 22 7.06 -33.60 22.51
C TYR A 22 8.53 -33.28 22.81
N GLY A 23 8.88 -32.99 24.06
CA GLY A 23 10.24 -32.60 24.44
C GLY A 23 10.71 -31.28 23.81
N ALA A 24 9.77 -30.48 23.30
CA ALA A 24 10.05 -29.25 22.56
C ALA A 24 9.11 -28.12 22.99
N GLN A 25 9.58 -26.89 22.88
CA GLN A 25 8.79 -25.69 23.13
C GLN A 25 8.49 -24.96 21.82
N LEU A 26 7.23 -24.56 21.63
CA LEU A 26 6.81 -23.63 20.58
C LEU A 26 7.35 -22.22 20.85
N VAL A 27 7.72 -21.51 19.78
CA VAL A 27 8.15 -20.12 19.88
C VAL A 27 6.93 -19.23 20.12
N LYS A 28 6.84 -18.60 21.30
CA LYS A 28 5.82 -17.60 21.61
C LYS A 28 6.16 -16.30 20.87
N VAL A 29 5.53 -16.08 19.71
CA VAL A 29 5.72 -14.87 18.86
C VAL A 29 5.17 -13.59 19.51
N GLY A 30 4.63 -13.70 20.72
CA GLY A 30 4.28 -12.59 21.60
C GLY A 30 2.79 -12.31 21.66
N SER A 31 2.32 -11.91 22.84
CA SER A 31 0.97 -11.39 23.08
C SER A 31 0.88 -9.88 23.06
N CYS A 32 2.03 -9.18 22.93
CA CYS A 32 2.03 -7.73 23.01
C CYS A 32 1.30 -7.13 21.80
N GLY A 33 0.54 -6.07 22.05
CA GLY A 33 -0.28 -5.42 21.02
C GLY A 33 0.51 -5.06 19.74
N LEU A 34 1.80 -4.76 19.86
CA LEU A 34 2.66 -4.48 18.71
C LEU A 34 2.84 -5.71 17.79
N HIS A 35 3.08 -6.90 18.36
CA HIS A 35 3.21 -8.13 17.57
C HIS A 35 1.87 -8.56 16.97
N THR A 36 0.77 -8.41 17.72
CA THR A 36 -0.59 -8.66 17.21
C THR A 36 -0.90 -7.76 16.01
N LEU A 37 -0.66 -6.45 16.14
CA LEU A 37 -0.86 -5.49 15.04
C LEU A 37 0.09 -5.78 13.87
N HIS A 38 1.36 -6.03 14.13
CA HIS A 38 2.34 -6.36 13.09
C HIS A 38 1.91 -7.60 12.28
N ASN A 39 1.50 -8.68 12.96
CA ASN A 39 1.05 -9.89 12.30
C ASN A 39 -0.26 -9.69 11.53
N ALA A 40 -1.21 -8.92 12.08
CA ALA A 40 -2.45 -8.57 11.39
C ALA A 40 -2.20 -7.75 10.12
N VAL A 41 -1.35 -6.72 10.21
CA VAL A 41 -0.93 -5.91 9.05
C VAL A 41 -0.22 -6.78 8.02
N LYS A 42 0.77 -7.59 8.43
CA LYS A 42 1.50 -8.49 7.54
C LYS A 42 0.56 -9.47 6.82
N ALA A 43 -0.39 -10.06 7.54
CA ALA A 43 -1.38 -10.98 6.97
C ALA A 43 -2.28 -10.27 5.94
N GLY A 44 -2.80 -9.08 6.28
CA GLY A 44 -3.61 -8.28 5.36
C GLY A 44 -2.84 -7.89 4.09
N PHE A 45 -1.60 -7.41 4.24
CA PHE A 45 -0.74 -7.07 3.10
C PHE A 45 -0.50 -8.25 2.17
N THR A 46 -0.28 -9.45 2.73
CA THR A 46 -0.04 -10.66 1.94
C THR A 46 -1.31 -11.13 1.24
N MET A 47 -2.44 -11.16 1.95
CA MET A 47 -3.72 -11.61 1.43
C MET A 47 -4.23 -10.72 0.28
N TRP A 48 -4.13 -9.40 0.46
CA TRP A 48 -4.62 -8.42 -0.51
C TRP A 48 -3.56 -7.96 -1.50
N GLN A 49 -2.32 -8.46 -1.37
CA GLN A 49 -1.19 -8.08 -2.21
C GLN A 49 -0.94 -6.56 -2.24
N LEU A 50 -1.20 -5.87 -1.12
CA LEU A 50 -1.04 -4.42 -1.02
C LEU A 50 0.39 -3.97 -1.31
N ASP A 51 1.38 -4.78 -0.95
CA ASP A 51 2.79 -4.48 -1.22
C ASP A 51 3.08 -4.41 -2.73
N LYS A 52 2.39 -5.21 -3.55
CA LYS A 52 2.51 -5.19 -5.01
C LYS A 52 1.78 -3.99 -5.58
N LEU A 53 0.58 -3.70 -5.08
CA LEU A 53 -0.22 -2.55 -5.51
C LEU A 53 0.55 -1.22 -5.27
N LEU A 54 1.00 -0.98 -4.04
CA LEU A 54 1.70 0.25 -3.68
C LEU A 54 3.00 0.43 -4.46
N ARG A 55 3.75 -0.66 -4.69
CA ARG A 55 4.96 -0.63 -5.54
C ARG A 55 4.63 -0.34 -7.01
N ALA A 56 3.58 -0.95 -7.54
CA ALA A 56 3.15 -0.73 -8.92
C ALA A 56 2.72 0.73 -9.14
N LEU A 57 1.94 1.30 -8.21
CA LEU A 57 1.54 2.71 -8.23
C LEU A 57 2.76 3.64 -8.22
N HIS A 58 3.72 3.40 -7.33
CA HIS A 58 4.97 4.17 -7.33
C HIS A 58 5.69 4.09 -8.68
N PHE A 59 5.90 2.88 -9.22
CA PHE A 59 6.61 2.74 -10.50
C PHE A 59 5.86 3.35 -11.68
N LEU A 60 4.53 3.32 -11.68
CA LEU A 60 3.70 3.92 -12.72
C LEU A 60 4.02 5.41 -12.92
N PHE A 61 4.18 6.15 -11.82
CA PHE A 61 4.46 7.59 -11.85
C PHE A 61 5.94 7.93 -11.76
N HIS A 62 6.75 7.07 -11.16
CA HIS A 62 8.19 7.29 -11.03
C HIS A 62 8.92 7.04 -12.35
N ASN A 63 8.57 5.96 -13.06
CA ASN A 63 9.28 5.55 -14.27
C ASN A 63 8.67 6.13 -15.56
N VAL A 64 7.48 6.73 -15.49
CA VAL A 64 6.78 7.28 -16.67
C VAL A 64 6.43 8.74 -16.43
N PRO A 65 7.37 9.68 -16.66
CA PRO A 65 7.15 11.12 -16.46
C PRO A 65 5.96 11.67 -17.24
N ALA A 66 5.69 11.15 -18.44
CA ALA A 66 4.53 11.55 -19.22
C ALA A 66 3.20 11.32 -18.48
N ARG A 67 3.04 10.17 -17.79
CA ARG A 67 1.84 9.90 -16.99
C ARG A 67 1.71 10.82 -15.80
N ARG A 68 2.84 11.26 -15.24
CA ARG A 68 2.89 12.22 -14.14
C ARG A 68 2.41 13.59 -14.61
N GLU A 69 2.90 14.04 -15.76
CA GLU A 69 2.48 15.29 -16.40
C GLU A 69 0.99 15.25 -16.75
N ASP A 70 0.53 14.20 -17.43
CA ASP A 70 -0.88 14.01 -17.77
C ASP A 70 -1.77 14.02 -16.53
N PHE A 71 -1.37 13.30 -15.47
CA PHE A 71 -2.12 13.27 -14.22
C PHE A 71 -2.20 14.66 -13.57
N THR A 72 -1.07 15.37 -13.43
CA THR A 72 -1.09 16.73 -12.85
C THR A 72 -1.87 17.71 -13.72
N ALA A 73 -1.82 17.59 -15.04
CA ALA A 73 -2.59 18.44 -15.94
C ALA A 73 -4.10 18.20 -15.80
N LEU A 74 -4.51 16.94 -15.63
CA LEU A 74 -5.92 16.57 -15.47
C LEU A 74 -6.46 16.90 -14.08
N THR A 75 -5.73 16.55 -13.02
CA THR A 75 -6.22 16.60 -11.64
C THR A 75 -5.78 17.85 -10.87
N GLY A 76 -4.76 18.55 -11.36
CA GLY A 76 -4.07 19.61 -10.61
C GLY A 76 -3.26 19.08 -9.41
N SER A 77 -3.30 17.78 -9.14
CA SER A 77 -2.64 17.15 -8.01
C SER A 77 -1.17 16.92 -8.31
N THR A 78 -0.33 17.28 -7.34
CA THR A 78 1.12 17.03 -7.34
C THR A 78 1.51 16.01 -6.27
N CYS A 79 0.52 15.38 -5.63
CA CYS A 79 0.73 14.30 -4.69
C CYS A 79 0.91 12.99 -5.46
N PHE A 80 2.01 12.28 -5.22
CA PHE A 80 2.32 11.04 -5.92
C PHE A 80 2.68 9.92 -4.94
N PRO A 81 2.45 8.65 -5.34
CA PRO A 81 2.80 7.52 -4.49
C PRO A 81 4.29 7.51 -4.13
N LEU A 82 4.57 7.20 -2.87
CA LEU A 82 5.91 7.08 -2.31
C LEU A 82 6.41 5.63 -2.39
N PRO A 83 7.73 5.39 -2.34
CA PRO A 83 8.27 4.04 -2.36
C PRO A 83 7.88 3.25 -1.09
N PHE A 84 7.36 2.05 -1.28
CA PHE A 84 6.97 1.14 -0.21
C PHE A 84 8.16 0.31 0.33
N CYS A 85 8.30 0.19 1.66
CA CYS A 85 9.30 -0.66 2.30
C CYS A 85 8.67 -1.81 3.10
N GLY A 86 8.78 -3.05 2.62
CA GLY A 86 8.12 -4.22 3.24
C GLY A 86 8.57 -4.55 4.67
N HIS A 87 9.74 -4.08 5.10
CA HIS A 87 10.28 -4.34 6.44
C HIS A 87 10.00 -3.19 7.43
N ARG A 88 9.56 -2.01 6.94
CA ARG A 88 9.29 -0.79 7.74
C ARG A 88 7.82 -0.40 7.66
N TRP A 89 6.93 -1.35 7.96
CA TRP A 89 5.48 -1.17 7.82
C TRP A 89 4.93 0.03 8.60
N VAL A 90 5.48 0.35 9.78
CA VAL A 90 5.07 1.51 10.59
C VAL A 90 5.33 2.83 9.87
N GLU A 91 6.43 2.90 9.12
CA GLU A 91 6.84 4.10 8.38
C GLU A 91 6.11 4.26 7.05
N ASN A 92 5.37 3.23 6.59
CA ASN A 92 4.65 3.27 5.31
C ASN A 92 3.29 3.98 5.38
N LEU A 93 2.91 4.57 6.51
CA LEU A 93 1.64 5.31 6.62
C LEU A 93 1.49 6.37 5.51
N PRO A 94 2.49 7.23 5.22
CA PRO A 94 2.40 8.20 4.12
C PRO A 94 2.28 7.55 2.74
N VAL A 95 2.83 6.34 2.56
CA VAL A 95 2.71 5.58 1.31
C VAL A 95 1.27 5.16 1.07
N ALA A 96 0.60 4.67 2.13
CA ALA A 96 -0.80 4.27 2.08
C ALA A 96 -1.73 5.47 1.92
N GLU A 97 -1.53 6.54 2.69
CA GLU A 97 -2.33 7.77 2.60
C GLU A 97 -2.21 8.43 1.21
N GLY A 98 -0.98 8.60 0.70
CA GLY A 98 -0.77 9.16 -0.63
C GLY A 98 -1.39 8.33 -1.75
N SER A 99 -1.38 7.00 -1.61
CA SER A 99 -2.03 6.11 -2.59
C SER A 99 -3.55 6.18 -2.53
N SER A 100 -4.13 6.36 -1.34
CA SER A 100 -5.58 6.57 -1.17
C SER A 100 -6.02 7.93 -1.71
N SER A 101 -5.26 9.01 -1.47
CA SER A 101 -5.53 10.32 -2.05
C SER A 101 -5.50 10.27 -3.58
N LEU A 102 -4.49 9.61 -4.15
CA LEU A 102 -4.39 9.39 -5.60
C LEU A 102 -5.62 8.64 -6.14
N ALA A 103 -6.10 7.60 -5.44
CA ALA A 103 -7.27 6.85 -5.86
C ALA A 103 -8.54 7.72 -5.89
N ASN A 104 -8.73 8.61 -4.91
CA ASN A 104 -9.85 9.56 -4.90
C ASN A 104 -9.79 10.52 -6.09
N ASP A 105 -8.60 11.04 -6.42
CA ASP A 105 -8.40 11.90 -7.60
C ASP A 105 -8.82 11.14 -8.89
N TYR A 106 -8.45 9.87 -9.00
CA TYR A 106 -8.86 9.02 -10.13
C TYR A 106 -10.38 8.78 -10.20
N GLU A 107 -11.06 8.55 -9.08
CA GLU A 107 -12.51 8.32 -9.07
C GLU A 107 -13.29 9.56 -9.52
N VAL A 108 -12.86 10.75 -9.10
CA VAL A 108 -13.47 12.02 -9.51
C VAL A 108 -13.32 12.24 -11.00
N HIS A 109 -12.13 12.01 -11.56
CA HIS A 109 -11.89 12.21 -12.99
C HIS A 109 -12.50 11.12 -13.87
N GLY A 110 -12.49 9.86 -13.43
CA GLY A 110 -13.19 8.76 -14.13
C GLY A 110 -14.70 9.00 -14.22
N CYS A 111 -15.31 9.58 -13.19
CA CYS A 111 -16.71 10.01 -13.25
C CYS A 111 -16.94 11.14 -14.26
N CYS A 112 -16.01 12.09 -14.39
CA CYS A 112 -16.08 13.17 -15.36
C CYS A 112 -15.93 12.67 -16.81
N GLU A 113 -15.05 11.71 -17.09
CA GLU A 113 -14.86 11.14 -18.43
C GLU A 113 -16.09 10.37 -18.93
N THR A 114 -16.91 9.81 -18.03
CA THR A 114 -18.18 9.16 -18.43
C THR A 114 -19.24 10.14 -18.95
N LYS A 115 -19.04 11.45 -18.78
CA LYS A 115 -19.97 12.47 -19.32
C LYS A 115 -19.51 13.08 -20.64
N GLU A 116 -18.25 12.98 -21.03
CA GLU A 116 -17.74 13.47 -22.32
C GLU A 116 -16.27 13.04 -22.49
N ALA A 117 -16.00 11.84 -23.00
CA ALA A 117 -14.63 11.47 -23.42
C ALA A 117 -14.50 11.60 -24.95
N PRO A 118 -13.65 12.49 -25.48
CA PRO A 118 -13.27 12.46 -26.89
C PRO A 118 -12.46 11.18 -27.16
N LYS A 119 -12.75 10.53 -28.30
CA LYS A 119 -12.23 9.19 -28.65
C LYS A 119 -10.70 9.08 -28.56
N PRO A 120 -10.16 7.93 -28.12
CA PRO A 120 -8.71 7.72 -28.01
C PRO A 120 -8.12 7.58 -29.41
N GLY A 121 -7.52 8.66 -29.90
CA GLY A 121 -6.86 8.69 -31.21
C GLY A 121 -5.72 9.70 -31.34
N HIS A 122 -5.37 10.45 -30.29
CA HIS A 122 -4.35 11.48 -30.36
C HIS A 122 -3.46 11.50 -29.12
N CYS A 123 -2.56 10.53 -29.00
CA CYS A 123 -1.30 10.78 -28.29
C CYS A 123 -0.21 9.81 -28.78
N LEU A 124 0.04 9.84 -30.09
CA LEU A 124 1.29 9.37 -30.66
C LEU A 124 2.11 10.61 -31.03
N LEU A 125 3.22 10.80 -30.32
CA LEU A 125 4.44 11.44 -30.80
C LEU A 125 4.27 12.79 -31.52
N ARG A 126 4.42 13.89 -30.79
CA ARG A 126 5.10 15.07 -31.35
C ARG A 126 6.25 15.51 -30.45
N HIS A 127 7.39 14.87 -30.67
CA HIS A 127 8.66 15.59 -30.70
C HIS A 127 8.62 16.59 -31.86
N HIS A 128 8.86 17.87 -31.57
CA HIS A 128 9.50 18.92 -32.40
C HIS A 128 9.19 20.25 -31.68
N CYS A 129 10.08 20.81 -30.86
CA CYS A 129 11.26 21.59 -31.24
C CYS A 129 10.96 22.57 -32.40
N GLY A 130 10.93 23.87 -32.10
CA GLY A 130 10.92 24.92 -33.12
C GLY A 130 10.34 26.24 -32.64
N SER A 131 11.20 27.08 -32.06
CA SER A 131 11.04 28.52 -31.88
C SER A 131 10.88 29.26 -33.22
N THR A 132 10.58 30.57 -33.14
CA THR A 132 10.39 31.59 -34.21
C THR A 132 8.93 31.74 -34.64
N SER A 133 8.31 32.92 -34.63
CA SER A 133 8.73 34.32 -34.48
C SER A 133 7.54 35.15 -34.00
#